data_AF-A0A7R9C2J5-F1
#
_entry.id   AF-A0A7R9C2J5-F1
#
_cell.length_a   1.000
_cell.length_b   1.000
_cell.length_c   1.000
_cell.angle_alpha   90.00
_cell.angle_beta   90.00
_cell.angle_gamma   90.00
#
_symmetry.space_group_name_H-M   'P 1'
#
loop_
_entity.id
_entity.type
_entity.pdbx_description
1 polymer ?
#
loop_
_entity_poly.entity_id
_entity_poly.type
_entity_poly.pdbx_seq_one_letter_code
_entity_poly.pdbx_strand_id
1 'polypeptide(L)'
;GHRDIKPHNLLLDLQTCVLKVCDFGCAKHLNESETSISYICSRYYRPPELCMGATQYGVSIDMWSAGCVVAEMFLGEPIFRGSSREDQMVEIIKVLGTPNKEQMREMKVYEPPFRLPKMERVSWTKDCAQKSETSCKNNVFRHARTPPPREGLEVVNQILRYTPPHRLTASATLGQTLGHSFFAELRLPETRLPSGMTLPKLFNFTED
;
A
#
# COMPACT_ATOMS: atom_id res chain seq x y z
N GLY A 1 8.05 -13.27 3.29
CA GLY A 1 7.48 -12.22 2.43
C GLY A 1 7.37 -12.74 1.01
N HIS A 2 6.32 -12.33 0.30
CA HIS A 2 6.09 -12.65 -1.11
C HIS A 2 7.06 -11.88 -2.03
N ARG A 3 7.33 -10.61 -1.71
CA ARG A 3 8.29 -9.72 -2.39
C ARG A 3 7.99 -9.44 -3.87
N ASP A 4 6.75 -9.68 -4.31
CA ASP A 4 6.27 -9.31 -5.65
C ASP A 4 4.74 -9.22 -5.72
N ILE A 5 4.11 -8.63 -4.70
CA ILE A 5 2.67 -8.33 -4.73
C ILE A 5 2.42 -7.22 -5.76
N LYS A 6 1.59 -7.52 -6.75
CA LYS A 6 1.18 -6.64 -7.85
C LYS A 6 -0.08 -7.20 -8.50
N PRO A 7 -0.87 -6.41 -9.26
CA PRO A 7 -2.13 -6.88 -9.85
C PRO A 7 -1.98 -8.17 -10.69
N HIS A 8 -0.88 -8.32 -11.42
CA HIS A 8 -0.59 -9.50 -12.25
C HIS A 8 -0.46 -10.80 -11.45
N ASN A 9 -0.11 -10.72 -10.15
CA ASN A 9 0.06 -11.86 -9.27
C ASN A 9 -1.17 -12.10 -8.37
N LEU A 10 -2.29 -11.44 -8.67
CA LEU A 10 -3.57 -11.58 -7.99
C LEU A 10 -4.59 -12.17 -8.97
N LEU A 11 -4.77 -13.49 -8.92
CA LEU A 11 -5.74 -14.19 -9.76
C LEU A 11 -7.14 -13.96 -9.22
N LEU A 12 -8.08 -13.59 -10.09
CA LEU A 12 -9.47 -13.34 -9.72
C LEU A 12 -10.40 -14.27 -10.50
N ASP A 13 -11.20 -15.04 -9.78
CA ASP A 13 -12.38 -15.68 -10.35
C ASP A 13 -13.49 -14.62 -10.48
N LEU A 14 -13.89 -14.31 -11.71
CA LEU A 14 -14.88 -13.26 -11.99
C LEU A 14 -16.31 -13.64 -11.59
N GLN A 15 -16.60 -14.94 -11.47
CA GLN A 15 -17.92 -15.41 -11.07
C GLN A 15 -18.06 -15.43 -9.55
N THR A 16 -17.05 -15.95 -8.84
CA THR A 16 -17.11 -16.12 -7.39
C THR A 16 -16.46 -14.98 -6.61
N CYS A 17 -15.80 -14.04 -7.31
CA CYS A 17 -14.95 -12.98 -6.75
C CYS A 17 -13.88 -13.51 -5.76
N VAL A 18 -13.42 -14.75 -5.97
CA VAL A 18 -12.33 -15.33 -5.16
C VAL A 18 -11.01 -14.82 -5.71
N LEU A 19 -10.24 -14.15 -4.85
CA LEU A 19 -8.88 -13.73 -5.13
C LEU A 19 -7.88 -14.79 -4.61
N LYS A 20 -6.89 -15.14 -5.43
CA LYS A 20 -5.77 -16.02 -5.06
C LYS A 20 -4.44 -15.36 -5.42
N VAL A 21 -3.53 -15.31 -4.46
CA VAL A 21 -2.14 -14.86 -4.69
C VAL A 21 -1.35 -15.96 -5.40
N CYS A 22 -0.56 -15.61 -6.42
CA CYS A 22 0.28 -16.55 -7.17
C CYS A 22 1.71 -16.00 -7.36
N ASP A 23 2.58 -16.79 -8.01
CA ASP A 23 3.98 -16.44 -8.31
C ASP A 23 4.86 -16.19 -7.07
N PHE A 24 5.18 -17.28 -6.37
CA PHE A 24 6.09 -17.29 -5.23
C PHE A 24 7.57 -17.36 -5.63
N GLY A 25 7.93 -17.11 -6.90
CA GLY A 25 9.32 -17.17 -7.37
C GLY A 25 10.25 -16.18 -6.67
N CYS A 26 9.70 -15.08 -6.18
CA CYS A 26 10.41 -14.09 -5.37
C CYS A 26 10.26 -14.32 -3.86
N ALA A 27 9.49 -15.29 -3.38
CA ALA A 27 9.21 -15.44 -1.96
C ALA A 27 10.46 -15.84 -1.15
N LYS A 28 10.55 -15.37 0.10
CA LYS A 28 11.62 -15.75 1.03
C LYS A 28 11.11 -15.68 2.48
N HIS A 29 11.55 -16.60 3.33
CA HIS A 29 11.44 -16.46 4.77
C HIS A 29 12.36 -15.33 5.23
N LEU A 30 11.77 -14.22 5.69
CA LEU A 30 12.51 -13.03 6.09
C LEU A 30 12.75 -13.09 7.59
N ASN A 31 14.02 -12.96 7.96
CA ASN A 31 14.45 -12.71 9.32
C ASN A 31 15.07 -11.31 9.34
N GLU A 32 14.61 -10.42 10.22
CA GLU A 32 15.04 -9.01 10.22
C GLU A 32 16.53 -8.84 10.58
N SER A 33 17.13 -9.85 11.21
CA SER A 33 18.58 -9.88 11.47
C SER A 33 19.42 -10.27 10.25
N GLU A 34 18.80 -10.83 9.21
CA GLU A 34 19.49 -11.30 8.01
C GLU A 34 19.46 -10.27 6.89
N THR A 35 20.54 -10.21 6.12
CA THR A 35 20.59 -9.40 4.91
C THR A 35 19.87 -10.10 3.76
N SER A 36 19.22 -9.30 2.94
CA SER A 36 18.51 -9.73 1.74
C SER A 36 18.74 -8.72 0.61
N ILE A 37 18.67 -9.20 -0.63
CA ILE A 37 18.79 -8.33 -1.81
C ILE A 37 17.70 -7.25 -1.80
N SER A 38 18.04 -6.01 -2.13
CA SER A 38 17.11 -4.88 -2.12
C SER A 38 16.42 -4.65 -3.48
N TYR A 39 17.01 -5.15 -4.56
CA TYR A 39 16.45 -5.07 -5.92
C TYR A 39 15.44 -6.20 -6.17
N ILE A 40 14.37 -6.21 -5.40
CA ILE A 40 13.19 -7.07 -5.52
C ILE A 40 11.93 -6.21 -5.56
N CYS A 41 10.75 -6.83 -5.66
CA CYS A 41 9.47 -6.22 -6.00
C CYS A 41 9.46 -5.58 -7.40
N SER A 42 8.32 -5.70 -8.07
CA SER A 42 8.02 -4.92 -9.26
C SER A 42 8.02 -3.41 -8.94
N ARG A 43 8.61 -2.60 -9.83
CA ARG A 43 9.03 -1.21 -9.55
C ARG A 43 7.94 -0.32 -8.94
N TYR A 44 6.73 -0.31 -9.50
CA TYR A 44 5.64 0.56 -9.07
C TYR A 44 5.08 0.21 -7.68
N TYR A 45 5.33 -1.01 -7.21
CA TYR A 45 4.87 -1.53 -5.92
C TYR A 45 6.01 -1.61 -4.91
N ARG A 46 7.22 -1.17 -5.29
CA ARG A 46 8.41 -1.25 -4.44
C ARG A 46 8.35 -0.22 -3.31
N PRO A 47 8.57 -0.61 -2.04
CA PRO A 47 8.56 0.29 -0.89
C PRO A 47 9.81 1.19 -0.85
N PRO A 48 9.74 2.30 -0.09
CA PRO A 48 10.80 3.31 -0.04
C PRO A 48 12.12 2.77 0.51
N GLU A 49 12.11 1.90 1.52
CA GLU A 49 13.32 1.26 2.07
C GLU A 49 14.09 0.48 1.00
N LEU A 50 13.39 -0.23 0.12
CA LEU A 50 13.99 -0.98 -0.99
C LEU A 50 14.44 -0.05 -2.13
N CYS A 51 13.69 1.03 -2.38
CA CYS A 51 14.12 2.09 -3.30
C CYS A 51 15.39 2.80 -2.80
N MET A 52 15.64 2.83 -1.50
CA MET A 52 16.85 3.41 -0.91
C MET A 52 17.93 2.37 -0.59
N GLY A 53 17.72 1.10 -0.95
CA GLY A 53 18.74 0.07 -0.91
C GLY A 53 18.88 -0.66 0.44
N ALA A 54 17.92 -0.53 1.35
CA ALA A 54 17.92 -1.29 2.60
C ALA A 54 17.99 -2.81 2.34
N THR A 55 18.88 -3.49 3.04
CA THR A 55 19.08 -4.94 2.94
C THR A 55 18.50 -5.71 4.13
N GLN A 56 18.14 -5.01 5.20
CA GLN A 56 17.42 -5.55 6.37
C GLN A 56 15.99 -5.01 6.34
N TYR A 57 15.04 -5.90 6.07
CA TYR A 57 13.63 -5.56 5.93
C TYR A 57 12.73 -6.76 6.28
N GLY A 58 11.52 -6.48 6.74
CA GLY A 58 10.53 -7.48 7.14
C GLY A 58 9.44 -7.72 6.09
N VAL A 59 8.40 -8.47 6.49
CA VAL A 59 7.24 -8.79 5.64
C VAL A 59 6.35 -7.58 5.34
N SER A 60 6.54 -6.46 6.05
CA SER A 60 5.80 -5.22 5.84
C SER A 60 6.02 -4.57 4.46
N ILE A 61 7.01 -5.02 3.68
CA ILE A 61 7.16 -4.65 2.26
C ILE A 61 5.99 -5.12 1.41
N ASP A 62 5.38 -6.25 1.76
CA ASP A 62 4.21 -6.80 1.06
C ASP A 62 2.97 -5.95 1.38
N MET A 63 2.86 -5.44 2.62
CA MET A 63 1.80 -4.50 2.99
C MET A 63 1.89 -3.20 2.17
N TRP A 64 3.07 -2.61 2.02
CA TRP A 64 3.24 -1.45 1.14
C TRP A 64 2.78 -1.73 -0.30
N SER A 65 3.19 -2.88 -0.83
CA SER A 65 2.83 -3.32 -2.18
C SER A 65 1.31 -3.47 -2.33
N ALA A 66 0.64 -4.06 -1.34
CA ALA A 66 -0.83 -4.15 -1.28
C ALA A 66 -1.49 -2.76 -1.20
N GLY A 67 -0.95 -1.83 -0.43
CA GLY A 67 -1.42 -0.45 -0.39
C GLY A 67 -1.34 0.26 -1.74
N CYS A 68 -0.28 -0.01 -2.51
CA CYS A 68 -0.13 0.48 -3.88
C CYS A 68 -1.20 -0.12 -4.82
N VAL A 69 -1.51 -1.42 -4.67
CA VAL A 69 -2.61 -2.07 -5.44
C VAL A 69 -3.96 -1.44 -5.12
N VAL A 70 -4.29 -1.23 -3.84
CA VAL A 70 -5.56 -0.60 -3.44
C VAL A 70 -5.65 0.84 -3.97
N ALA A 71 -4.56 1.61 -3.87
CA ALA A 71 -4.51 2.96 -4.43
C ALA A 71 -4.69 2.96 -5.96
N GLU A 72 -4.09 2.00 -6.66
CA GLU A 72 -4.24 1.82 -8.11
C GLU A 72 -5.67 1.48 -8.50
N MET A 73 -6.38 0.64 -7.72
CA MET A 73 -7.80 0.36 -7.97
C MET A 73 -8.67 1.63 -7.90
N PHE A 74 -8.34 2.54 -6.98
CA PHE A 74 -9.02 3.83 -6.84
C PHE A 74 -8.66 4.83 -7.95
N LEU A 75 -7.40 4.86 -8.39
CA LEU A 75 -6.94 5.77 -9.44
C LEU A 75 -7.25 5.26 -10.86
N GLY A 76 -7.38 3.95 -11.03
CA GLY A 76 -7.37 3.26 -12.32
C GLY A 76 -5.98 3.12 -12.93
N GLU A 77 -4.94 3.40 -12.15
CA GLU A 77 -3.59 3.69 -12.65
C GLU A 77 -2.56 3.61 -11.51
N PRO A 78 -1.33 3.06 -11.68
CA PRO A 78 -0.36 2.98 -10.58
C PRO A 78 -0.09 4.34 -9.93
N ILE A 79 -0.14 4.39 -8.60
CA ILE A 79 0.06 5.61 -7.79
C ILE A 79 1.49 6.16 -7.86
N PHE A 80 2.49 5.30 -8.02
CA PHE A 80 3.91 5.68 -8.07
C PHE A 80 4.57 5.12 -9.34
N ARG A 81 4.84 5.99 -10.33
CA ARG A 81 5.31 5.61 -11.67
C ARG A 81 6.73 6.08 -11.98
N GLY A 82 7.70 5.57 -11.22
CA GLY A 82 9.11 5.88 -11.47
C GLY A 82 9.69 5.14 -12.69
N SER A 83 10.52 5.81 -13.48
CA SER A 83 11.32 5.18 -14.56
C SER A 83 12.57 4.46 -14.05
N SER A 84 13.08 4.89 -12.89
CA SER A 84 14.25 4.32 -12.22
C SER A 84 14.01 4.15 -10.72
N ARG A 85 15.03 3.69 -9.98
CA ARG A 85 14.97 3.60 -8.52
C ARG A 85 14.85 4.98 -7.87
N GLU A 86 15.60 5.95 -8.37
CA GLU A 86 15.57 7.34 -7.90
C GLU A 86 14.21 7.98 -8.22
N ASP A 87 13.74 7.84 -9.47
CA ASP A 87 12.44 8.38 -9.87
C ASP A 87 11.29 7.77 -9.06
N GLN A 88 11.35 6.47 -8.76
CA GLN A 88 10.34 5.82 -7.92
C GLN A 88 10.28 6.46 -6.53
N MET A 89 11.43 6.79 -5.94
CA MET A 89 11.48 7.51 -4.67
C MET A 89 10.97 8.95 -4.80
N VAL A 90 11.25 9.63 -5.92
CA VAL A 90 10.69 10.97 -6.20
C VAL A 90 9.17 10.93 -6.27
N GLU A 91 8.57 9.94 -6.94
CA GLU A 91 7.11 9.75 -6.99
C GLU A 91 6.50 9.51 -5.60
N ILE A 92 7.19 8.74 -4.76
CA ILE A 92 6.77 8.53 -3.36
C ILE A 92 6.83 9.84 -2.57
N ILE A 93 7.90 10.62 -2.71
CA ILE A 93 8.10 11.90 -2.00
C ILE A 93 7.05 12.94 -2.42
N LYS A 94 6.64 12.98 -3.70
CA LYS A 94 5.58 13.86 -4.17
C LYS A 94 4.26 13.67 -3.41
N VAL A 95 4.03 12.48 -2.84
CA VAL A 95 2.83 12.16 -2.08
C VAL A 95 3.08 12.21 -0.57
N LEU A 96 4.10 11.51 -0.09
CA LEU A 96 4.34 11.35 1.35
C LEU A 96 5.15 12.49 1.98
N GLY A 97 5.73 13.38 1.17
CA GLY A 97 6.73 14.34 1.58
C GLY A 97 8.10 13.69 1.75
N THR A 98 9.10 14.52 2.05
CA THR A 98 10.48 14.07 2.29
C THR A 98 10.55 13.28 3.60
N PRO A 99 11.15 12.06 3.64
CA PRO A 99 11.29 11.34 4.88
C PRO A 99 12.22 12.08 5.85
N ASN A 100 11.83 12.14 7.12
CA ASN A 100 12.66 12.72 8.18
C ASN A 100 13.74 11.71 8.66
N LYS A 101 14.68 12.15 9.50
CA LYS A 101 15.78 11.30 9.99
C LYS A 101 15.32 10.05 10.76
N GLU A 102 14.21 10.14 11.48
CA GLU A 102 13.63 9.02 12.22
C GLU A 102 13.05 7.98 11.27
N GLN A 103 12.27 8.42 10.28
CA GLN A 103 11.73 7.55 9.24
C GLN A 103 12.85 6.85 8.44
N MET A 104 13.93 7.58 8.12
CA MET A 104 15.12 7.01 7.47
C MET A 104 15.77 5.91 8.32
N ARG A 105 15.90 6.13 9.63
CA ARG A 105 16.41 5.14 10.59
C ARG A 105 15.50 3.91 10.68
N GLU A 106 14.19 4.10 10.73
CA GLU A 106 13.21 2.99 10.77
C GLU A 106 13.24 2.15 9.50
N MET A 107 13.45 2.78 8.34
CA MET A 107 13.68 2.10 7.07
C MET A 107 15.07 1.44 6.97
N LYS A 108 15.91 1.56 8.00
CA LYS A 108 17.32 1.10 8.03
C LYS A 108 18.17 1.71 6.92
N VAL A 109 17.89 2.98 6.56
CA VAL A 109 18.63 3.76 5.57
C VAL A 109 19.38 4.88 6.28
N TYR A 110 20.69 4.71 6.44
CA TYR A 110 21.55 5.72 7.06
C TYR A 110 22.15 6.69 6.03
N GLU A 111 22.43 6.19 4.83
CA GLU A 111 22.99 6.96 3.72
C GLU A 111 22.16 6.69 2.46
N PRO A 112 21.30 7.62 2.04
CA PRO A 112 20.51 7.43 0.83
C PRO A 112 21.44 7.43 -0.40
N PRO A 113 21.22 6.54 -1.38
CA PRO A 113 22.09 6.41 -2.54
C PRO A 113 21.99 7.57 -3.55
N PHE A 114 21.06 8.50 -3.34
CA PHE A 114 20.82 9.68 -4.16
C PHE A 114 20.25 10.81 -3.29
N ARG A 115 20.29 12.05 -3.80
CA ARG A 115 19.78 13.23 -3.07
C ARG A 115 18.26 13.25 -3.11
N LEU A 116 17.63 13.33 -1.93
CA LEU A 116 16.17 13.43 -1.84
C LEU A 116 15.71 14.88 -2.09
N PRO A 117 14.69 15.10 -2.95
CA PRO A 117 14.08 16.42 -3.08
C PRO A 117 13.38 16.82 -1.79
N LYS A 118 13.33 18.14 -1.52
CA LYS A 118 12.60 18.70 -0.38
C LYS A 118 11.17 19.02 -0.80
N MET A 119 10.23 18.22 -0.33
CA MET A 119 8.79 18.37 -0.53
C MET A 119 8.02 18.13 0.78
N GLU A 120 6.90 18.81 0.92
CA GLU A 120 5.93 18.62 2.00
C GLU A 120 4.95 17.47 1.67
N ARG A 121 4.38 16.88 2.71
CA ARG A 121 3.39 15.80 2.57
C ARG A 121 2.10 16.35 1.97
N VAL A 122 1.54 15.58 1.03
CA VAL A 122 0.22 15.86 0.47
C VAL A 122 -0.89 15.31 1.38
N SER A 123 -1.97 16.07 1.56
CA SER A 123 -3.15 15.58 2.28
C SER A 123 -3.95 14.58 1.44
N TRP A 124 -4.29 13.43 2.04
CA TRP A 124 -5.08 12.37 1.42
C TRP A 124 -6.59 12.63 1.48
N THR A 125 -7.04 13.25 2.57
CA THR A 125 -8.42 13.62 2.82
C THR A 125 -8.56 15.13 2.70
N LYS A 126 -9.46 15.60 1.84
CA LYS A 126 -9.89 17.00 1.90
C LYS A 126 -10.70 17.19 3.17
N ASP A 127 -10.28 18.09 4.05
CA ASP A 127 -11.26 18.90 4.76
C ASP A 127 -11.79 19.90 3.73
N CYS A 128 -12.96 19.61 3.17
CA CYS A 128 -13.66 20.48 2.21
C CYS A 128 -14.02 21.87 2.80
N ALA A 129 -13.67 22.16 4.06
CA ALA A 129 -13.95 23.41 4.76
C ALA A 129 -13.05 24.58 4.33
N GLN A 130 -11.84 24.34 3.81
CA GLN A 130 -10.94 25.42 3.39
C GLN A 130 -10.91 25.55 1.86
N LYS A 131 -11.74 26.47 1.35
CA LYS A 131 -11.84 26.87 -0.07
C LYS A 131 -10.62 27.71 -0.51
N SER A 132 -9.42 27.12 -0.52
CA SER A 132 -8.29 27.72 -1.26
C SER A 132 -8.02 26.94 -2.54
N GLU A 133 -7.90 27.67 -3.65
CA GLU A 133 -7.69 27.14 -5.00
C GLU A 133 -6.36 26.37 -5.14
N THR A 134 -5.40 26.69 -4.27
CA THR A 134 -4.08 26.03 -4.17
C THR A 134 -4.18 24.63 -3.54
N SER A 135 -5.10 24.41 -2.60
CA SER A 135 -5.27 23.14 -1.87
C SER A 135 -5.83 22.02 -2.77
N CYS A 136 -6.70 22.36 -3.72
CA CYS A 136 -7.30 21.39 -4.65
C CYS A 136 -6.31 20.80 -5.67
N LYS A 137 -5.18 21.46 -5.94
CA LYS A 137 -4.17 20.98 -6.90
C LYS A 137 -3.38 19.78 -6.35
N ASN A 138 -3.27 19.67 -5.04
CA ASN A 138 -2.50 18.63 -4.35
C ASN A 138 -3.41 17.52 -3.80
N ASN A 139 -4.44 17.09 -4.52
CA ASN A 139 -5.14 15.85 -4.16
C ASN A 139 -4.62 14.71 -5.05
N VAL A 140 -4.05 13.67 -4.43
CA VAL A 140 -3.52 12.48 -5.10
C VAL A 140 -4.59 11.83 -6.01
N PHE A 141 -5.85 11.82 -5.56
CA PHE A 141 -6.97 11.20 -6.26
C PHE A 141 -7.81 12.19 -7.07
N ARG A 142 -7.30 13.38 -7.39
CA ARG A 142 -8.05 14.39 -8.16
C ARG A 142 -8.49 13.90 -9.54
N HIS A 143 -7.75 12.95 -10.12
CA HIS A 143 -7.99 12.38 -11.45
C HIS A 143 -8.65 11.00 -11.39
N ALA A 144 -9.00 10.52 -10.19
CA ALA A 144 -9.75 9.29 -10.05
C ALA A 144 -11.12 9.44 -10.74
N ARG A 145 -11.54 8.42 -11.50
CA ARG A 145 -12.83 8.43 -12.21
C ARG A 145 -14.00 8.65 -11.26
N THR A 146 -13.91 8.05 -10.08
CA THR A 146 -14.85 8.22 -8.97
C THR A 146 -14.04 8.54 -7.70
N PRO A 147 -14.47 9.52 -6.89
CA PRO A 147 -13.83 9.78 -5.61
C PRO A 147 -13.84 8.53 -4.73
N PRO A 148 -12.69 8.09 -4.19
CA PRO A 148 -12.66 6.94 -3.30
C PRO A 148 -13.42 7.22 -2.00
N PRO A 149 -14.02 6.20 -1.37
CA PRO A 149 -14.62 6.36 -0.04
C PRO A 149 -13.55 6.77 0.98
N ARG A 150 -13.94 7.59 1.95
CA ARG A 150 -13.03 8.15 2.96
C ARG A 150 -12.28 7.04 3.72
N GLU A 151 -13.01 6.00 4.13
CA GLU A 151 -12.48 4.85 4.85
C GLU A 151 -11.45 4.10 4.00
N GLY A 152 -11.65 4.05 2.68
CA GLY A 152 -10.68 3.46 1.75
C GLY A 152 -9.39 4.27 1.66
N LEU A 153 -9.49 5.60 1.62
CA LEU A 153 -8.33 6.50 1.67
C LEU A 153 -7.57 6.37 2.99
N GLU A 154 -8.29 6.21 4.10
CA GLU A 154 -7.71 5.99 5.43
C GLU A 154 -6.90 4.69 5.48
N VAL A 155 -7.42 3.58 4.91
CA VAL A 155 -6.65 2.32 4.77
C VAL A 155 -5.36 2.56 4.01
N VAL A 156 -5.44 3.17 2.82
CA VAL A 156 -4.25 3.42 1.98
C VAL A 156 -3.23 4.30 2.71
N ASN A 157 -3.68 5.35 3.41
CA ASN A 157 -2.82 6.25 4.18
C ASN A 157 -2.19 5.58 5.42
N GLN A 158 -2.86 4.59 6.03
CA GLN A 158 -2.30 3.80 7.14
C GLN A 158 -1.31 2.73 6.67
N ILE A 159 -1.44 2.24 5.43
CA ILE A 159 -0.50 1.27 4.83
C ILE A 159 0.72 1.98 4.22
N LEU A 160 0.53 3.05 3.45
CA LEU A 160 1.59 3.76 2.73
C LEU A 160 2.35 4.73 3.65
N ARG A 161 3.15 4.14 4.53
CA ARG A 161 4.02 4.85 5.50
C ARG A 161 5.48 4.48 5.29
N TYR A 162 6.36 5.47 5.52
CA TYR A 162 7.81 5.27 5.50
C TYR A 162 8.24 4.24 6.54
N THR A 163 7.85 4.45 7.81
CA THR A 163 8.18 3.57 8.94
C THR A 163 7.52 2.19 8.78
N PRO A 164 8.27 1.12 8.47
CA PRO A 164 7.67 -0.19 8.17
C PRO A 164 6.85 -0.80 9.31
N PRO A 165 7.25 -0.70 10.60
CA PRO A 165 6.45 -1.18 11.73
C PRO A 165 5.12 -0.45 11.92
N HIS A 166 4.96 0.75 11.39
CA HIS A 166 3.74 1.56 11.54
C HIS A 166 2.72 1.33 10.42
N ARG A 167 3.03 0.46 9.44
CA ARG A 167 2.09 0.10 8.38
C ARG A 167 0.99 -0.77 8.98
N LEU A 168 -0.26 -0.50 8.62
CA LEU A 168 -1.38 -1.35 8.99
C LEU A 168 -1.11 -2.81 8.55
N THR A 169 -1.28 -3.76 9.45
CA THR A 169 -1.05 -5.19 9.17
C THR A 169 -2.28 -5.82 8.53
N ALA A 170 -2.11 -6.95 7.85
CA ALA A 170 -3.23 -7.69 7.25
C ALA A 170 -4.27 -8.10 8.31
N SER A 171 -3.82 -8.58 9.48
CA SER A 171 -4.70 -8.97 10.59
C SER A 171 -5.46 -7.77 11.18
N ALA A 172 -4.80 -6.63 11.38
CA ALA A 172 -5.47 -5.41 11.85
C ALA A 172 -6.45 -4.84 10.81
N THR A 173 -6.21 -5.09 9.52
CA THR A 173 -7.09 -4.63 8.44
C THR A 173 -8.39 -5.45 8.39
N LEU A 174 -8.29 -6.77 8.46
CA LEU A 174 -9.41 -7.69 8.18
C LEU A 174 -10.01 -8.34 9.43
N GLY A 175 -9.42 -8.15 10.61
CA GLY A 175 -9.87 -8.77 11.86
C GLY A 175 -11.39 -8.64 12.08
N GLN A 176 -11.99 -9.70 12.64
CA GLN A 176 -13.45 -9.75 12.82
C GLN A 176 -13.96 -8.68 13.80
N THR A 177 -13.21 -8.41 14.87
CA THR A 177 -13.62 -7.49 15.95
C THR A 177 -13.11 -6.06 15.76
N LEU A 178 -11.88 -5.90 15.28
CA LEU A 178 -11.18 -4.59 15.20
C LEU A 178 -10.72 -4.25 13.78
N GLY A 179 -11.18 -5.00 12.76
CA GLY A 179 -10.79 -4.73 11.39
C GLY A 179 -11.33 -3.38 10.91
N HIS A 180 -10.64 -2.82 9.91
CA HIS A 180 -10.92 -1.47 9.43
C HIS A 180 -12.38 -1.32 8.95
N SER A 181 -12.97 -0.15 9.20
CA SER A 181 -14.36 0.20 8.85
C SER A 181 -14.64 0.09 7.36
N PHE A 182 -13.62 0.31 6.53
CA PHE A 182 -13.68 0.11 5.07
C PHE A 182 -14.19 -1.29 4.67
N PHE A 183 -13.92 -2.31 5.48
CA PHE A 183 -14.38 -3.69 5.24
C PHE A 183 -15.63 -4.07 6.06
N ALA A 184 -16.31 -3.11 6.70
CA ALA A 184 -17.46 -3.38 7.55
C ALA A 184 -18.64 -3.99 6.79
N GLU A 185 -18.91 -3.53 5.57
CA GLU A 185 -19.97 -4.10 4.71
C GLU A 185 -19.77 -5.59 4.47
N LEU A 186 -18.53 -6.06 4.32
CA LEU A 186 -18.22 -7.47 4.08
C LEU A 186 -18.58 -8.37 5.28
N ARG A 187 -18.75 -7.80 6.48
CA ARG A 187 -19.12 -8.53 7.70
C ARG A 187 -20.63 -8.65 7.89
N LEU A 188 -21.42 -7.90 7.11
CA LEU A 188 -22.87 -7.93 7.21
C LEU A 188 -23.42 -9.23 6.59
N PRO A 189 -24.26 -10.02 7.30
CA PRO A 189 -24.80 -11.28 6.81
C PRO A 189 -25.60 -11.17 5.49
N GLU A 190 -26.19 -10.01 5.24
CA GLU A 190 -27.00 -9.67 4.08
C GLU A 190 -26.19 -9.28 2.85
N THR A 191 -24.90 -8.95 2.99
CA THR A 191 -24.08 -8.50 1.87
C THR A 191 -23.96 -9.58 0.80
N ARG A 192 -24.09 -9.18 -0.46
CA ARG A 192 -24.01 -10.04 -1.64
C ARG A 192 -23.08 -9.42 -2.68
N LEU A 193 -22.58 -10.25 -3.58
CA LEU A 193 -21.91 -9.77 -4.78
C LEU A 193 -22.90 -9.01 -5.66
N PRO A 194 -22.45 -8.11 -6.56
CA PRO A 194 -23.33 -7.41 -7.50
C PRO A 194 -24.16 -8.35 -8.39
N SER A 195 -23.70 -9.59 -8.59
CA SER A 195 -24.43 -10.67 -9.28
C SER A 195 -25.60 -11.25 -8.47
N GLY A 196 -25.78 -10.86 -7.22
CA GLY A 196 -26.73 -11.45 -6.26
C GLY A 196 -26.21 -12.70 -5.54
N MET A 197 -25.04 -13.23 -5.94
CA MET A 197 -24.41 -14.38 -5.30
C MET A 197 -23.90 -14.05 -3.88
N THR A 198 -23.79 -15.07 -3.03
CA THR A 198 -23.15 -14.93 -1.71
C THR A 198 -21.68 -14.58 -1.84
N LEU A 199 -21.15 -13.83 -0.88
CA LEU A 199 -19.71 -13.59 -0.76
C LEU A 199 -18.94 -14.92 -0.63
N PRO A 200 -17.67 -14.98 -1.09
CA PRO A 200 -16.80 -16.10 -0.76
C PRO A 200 -16.54 -16.19 0.74
N LYS A 201 -15.89 -17.25 1.21
CA LYS A 201 -15.53 -17.39 2.62
C LYS A 201 -14.48 -16.32 2.99
N LEU A 202 -14.86 -15.37 3.85
CA LEU A 202 -14.01 -14.24 4.27
C LEU A 202 -13.49 -14.34 5.72
N PHE A 203 -14.20 -15.07 6.59
CA PHE A 203 -13.97 -15.06 8.04
C PHE A 203 -13.66 -16.44 8.64
N ASN A 204 -13.26 -17.40 7.80
CA ASN A 204 -12.83 -18.74 8.20
C ASN A 204 -11.35 -18.75 8.60
N PHE A 205 -10.97 -17.89 9.54
CA PHE A 205 -9.60 -17.84 10.06
C PHE A 205 -9.26 -19.14 10.80
N THR A 206 -8.05 -19.65 10.59
CA THR A 206 -7.49 -20.71 11.41
C THR A 206 -6.90 -20.11 12.68
N GLU A 207 -6.86 -20.88 13.76
CA GLU A 207 -6.02 -20.52 14.91
C GLU A 207 -4.55 -20.58 14.48
N ASP A 208 -3.76 -19.59 14.89
CA ASP A 208 -2.31 -19.49 14.61
C ASP A 208 -1.51 -20.49 15.47
#